data_AF-A0A9E2GNE5-F1
#
_entry.id   AF-A0A9E2GNE5-F1
#
_cell.length_a   1.000
_cell.length_b   1.000
_cell.length_c   1.000
_cell.angle_alpha   90.00
_cell.angle_beta   90.00
_cell.angle_gamma   90.00
#
_symmetry.space_group_name_H-M   'P 1'
#
loop_
_entity.id
_entity.type
_entity.pdbx_description
1 polymer ?
#
loop_
_entity_poly.entity_id
_entity_poly.type
_entity_poly.pdbx_seq_one_letter_code
_entity_poly.pdbx_strand_id
1 'polypeptide(L)'
;MKRAPVLFGAALALVVHAQERPIPSGYEFDQPRILVQQLLWGVVHGVRLLGMACHRRGDRAAAVAYADWLDKQWPRIGAAERDLSRHYYDRDQVPMEAIDRALNLKPVLDQPDEALGDACASLPEALSAERYDLERFYQDKLRQ
;
A
#
# COMPACT_ATOMS: atom_id res chain seq x y z
N MET A 1 33.29 8.31 64.21
CA MET A 1 33.18 7.70 62.87
C MET A 1 31.86 6.93 62.79
N LYS A 2 30.88 7.41 62.03
CA LYS A 2 29.59 6.72 61.81
C LYS A 2 29.42 6.52 60.30
N ARG A 3 29.30 5.25 59.86
CA ARG A 3 29.02 4.87 58.47
C ARG A 3 27.50 4.91 58.27
N ALA A 4 27.05 5.61 57.23
CA ALA A 4 25.67 5.58 56.76
C ALA A 4 25.51 4.46 55.71
N PRO A 5 24.39 3.71 55.71
CA PRO A 5 24.16 2.64 54.74
C PRO A 5 23.67 3.21 53.40
N VAL A 6 24.17 2.64 52.31
CA VAL A 6 23.72 2.89 50.93
C VAL A 6 22.45 2.04 50.69
N LEU A 7 21.33 2.70 50.42
CA LEU A 7 20.11 2.04 49.96
C LEU A 7 20.16 1.92 48.43
N PHE A 8 20.43 0.71 47.93
CA PHE A 8 20.20 0.35 46.54
C PHE A 8 18.70 0.17 46.32
N GLY A 9 18.03 1.21 45.81
CA GLY A 9 16.67 1.11 45.30
C GLY A 9 16.68 0.40 43.94
N ALA A 10 16.22 -0.84 43.89
CA ALA A 10 15.94 -1.52 42.63
C ALA A 10 14.63 -0.95 42.05
N ALA A 11 14.74 -0.11 41.03
CA ALA A 11 13.60 0.32 40.23
C ALA A 11 13.19 -0.83 39.30
N LEU A 12 12.05 -1.47 39.57
CA LEU A 12 11.39 -2.37 38.63
C LEU A 12 10.82 -1.54 37.48
N ALA A 13 11.46 -1.59 36.31
CA ALA A 13 10.89 -1.09 35.08
C ALA A 13 9.76 -2.03 34.63
N LEU A 14 8.52 -1.55 34.68
CA LEU A 14 7.37 -2.21 34.05
C LEU A 14 7.50 -2.04 32.54
N VAL A 15 7.90 -3.11 31.84
CA VAL A 15 7.87 -3.16 30.37
C VAL A 15 6.43 -3.40 29.95
N VAL A 16 5.71 -2.32 29.61
CA VAL A 16 4.40 -2.42 28.94
C VAL A 16 4.67 -2.96 27.53
N HIS A 17 4.42 -4.26 27.34
CA HIS A 17 4.35 -4.84 26.01
C HIS A 17 3.03 -4.38 25.40
N ALA A 18 3.09 -3.46 24.43
CA ALA A 18 1.95 -3.19 23.58
C ALA A 18 1.56 -4.52 22.92
N GLN A 19 0.38 -5.02 23.27
CA GLN A 19 -0.14 -6.26 22.69
C GLN A 19 -0.45 -5.94 21.22
N GLU A 20 0.45 -6.33 20.32
CA GLU A 20 0.24 -6.20 18.87
C GLU A 20 -1.01 -7.02 18.53
N ARG A 21 -2.11 -6.32 18.25
CA ARG A 21 -3.31 -6.98 17.70
C ARG A 21 -2.88 -7.64 16.39
N PRO A 22 -3.22 -8.91 16.17
CA PRO A 22 -2.94 -9.56 14.90
C PRO A 22 -3.58 -8.73 13.79
N ILE A 23 -2.77 -8.34 12.80
CA ILE A 23 -3.27 -7.64 11.62
C ILE A 23 -4.12 -8.64 10.84
N PRO A 24 -5.42 -8.37 10.61
CA PRO A 24 -6.24 -9.23 9.76
C PRO A 24 -5.54 -9.41 8.42
N SER A 25 -5.41 -10.65 7.96
CA SER A 25 -4.73 -10.96 6.69
C SER A 25 -5.74 -11.35 5.63
N GLY A 26 -5.58 -10.83 4.41
CA GLY A 26 -6.40 -11.19 3.26
C GLY A 26 -7.57 -10.24 3.01
N TYR A 27 -8.49 -10.69 2.15
CA TYR A 27 -9.63 -9.91 1.68
C TYR A 27 -10.83 -10.00 2.62
N GLU A 28 -11.50 -8.87 2.84
CA GLU A 28 -12.63 -8.71 3.75
C GLU A 28 -13.96 -8.88 3.00
N PHE A 29 -14.27 -10.12 2.61
CA PHE A 29 -15.46 -10.41 1.80
C PHE A 29 -16.78 -9.99 2.48
N ASP A 30 -16.83 -9.97 3.82
CA ASP A 30 -17.99 -9.56 4.60
C ASP A 30 -18.12 -8.04 4.79
N GLN A 31 -17.13 -7.26 4.34
CA GLN A 31 -17.12 -5.80 4.43
C GLN A 31 -16.93 -5.18 3.05
N PRO A 32 -18.01 -5.07 2.23
CA PRO A 32 -17.90 -4.67 0.83
C PRO A 32 -17.12 -3.37 0.61
N ARG A 33 -17.30 -2.37 1.48
CA ARG A 33 -16.56 -1.10 1.38
C ARG A 33 -15.05 -1.29 1.54
N ILE A 34 -14.62 -2.11 2.51
CA ILE A 34 -13.20 -2.42 2.71
C ILE A 34 -12.69 -3.27 1.55
N LEU A 35 -13.43 -4.31 1.14
CA LEU A 35 -13.09 -5.16 0.00
C LEU A 35 -12.79 -4.33 -1.26
N VAL A 36 -13.63 -3.36 -1.60
CA VAL A 36 -13.40 -2.49 -2.76
C VAL A 36 -12.10 -1.70 -2.62
N GLN A 37 -11.79 -1.17 -1.44
CA GLN A 37 -10.50 -0.49 -1.21
C GLN A 37 -9.32 -1.45 -1.36
N GLN A 38 -9.43 -2.69 -0.89
CA GLN A 38 -8.37 -3.70 -1.04
C GLN A 38 -8.11 -4.05 -2.51
N LEU A 39 -9.19 -4.25 -3.30
CA LEU A 39 -9.08 -4.52 -4.73
C LEU A 39 -8.48 -3.34 -5.50
N LEU A 40 -8.91 -2.12 -5.17
CA LEU A 40 -8.37 -0.88 -5.72
C LEU A 40 -6.87 -0.75 -5.38
N TRP A 41 -6.49 -1.06 -4.14
CA TRP A 41 -5.09 -1.04 -3.72
C TRP A 41 -4.24 -2.02 -4.51
N GLY A 42 -4.78 -3.20 -4.84
CA GLY A 42 -4.12 -4.15 -5.75
C GLY A 42 -3.79 -3.54 -7.12
N VAL A 43 -4.70 -2.75 -7.69
CA VAL A 43 -4.46 -2.03 -8.95
C VAL A 43 -3.37 -0.97 -8.78
N VAL A 44 -3.48 -0.14 -7.74
CA VAL A 44 -2.48 0.91 -7.42
C VAL A 44 -1.09 0.30 -7.26
N HIS A 45 -1.01 -0.79 -6.50
CA HIS A 45 0.22 -1.49 -6.23
C HIS A 45 0.85 -2.03 -7.52
N GLY A 46 0.07 -2.72 -8.37
CA GLY A 46 0.55 -3.26 -9.63
C GLY A 46 1.05 -2.18 -10.59
N VAL A 47 0.28 -1.09 -10.75
CA VAL A 47 0.67 0.05 -11.60
C VAL A 47 1.95 0.71 -11.07
N ARG A 48 2.07 0.90 -9.75
CA ARG A 48 3.27 1.46 -9.13
C ARG A 48 4.50 0.58 -9.37
N LEU A 49 4.39 -0.73 -9.18
CA LEU A 49 5.52 -1.63 -9.42
C LEU A 49 5.97 -1.58 -10.89
N LEU A 50 5.03 -1.61 -11.83
CA LEU A 50 5.34 -1.53 -13.26
C LEU A 50 5.92 -0.17 -13.63
N GLY A 51 5.33 0.93 -13.20
CA GLY A 51 5.83 2.29 -13.43
C GLY A 51 7.27 2.48 -12.93
N MET A 52 7.57 1.98 -11.73
CA MET A 52 8.94 2.00 -11.18
C MET A 52 9.90 1.09 -11.98
N ALA A 53 9.44 -0.07 -12.46
CA ALA A 53 10.26 -0.95 -13.29
C ALA A 53 10.59 -0.30 -14.64
N CYS A 54 9.60 0.29 -15.32
CA CYS A 54 9.78 1.03 -16.56
C CYS A 54 10.71 2.23 -16.39
N HIS A 55 10.59 2.96 -15.28
CA HIS A 55 11.51 4.06 -14.97
C HIS A 55 12.96 3.57 -14.86
N ARG A 56 13.22 2.47 -14.13
CA ARG A 56 14.57 1.89 -14.00
C ARG A 56 15.14 1.39 -15.32
N ARG A 57 14.29 0.92 -16.23
CA ARG A 57 14.66 0.50 -17.59
C ARG A 57 14.96 1.65 -18.54
N GLY A 58 14.58 2.89 -18.18
CA GLY A 58 14.72 4.05 -19.04
C GLY A 58 13.56 4.25 -20.03
N ASP A 59 12.45 3.53 -19.85
CA ASP A 59 11.24 3.63 -20.68
C ASP A 59 10.49 4.94 -20.37
N ARG A 60 10.98 6.05 -20.94
CA ARG A 60 10.55 7.40 -20.56
C ARG A 60 9.06 7.67 -20.77
N ALA A 61 8.48 7.19 -21.87
CA ALA A 61 7.05 7.38 -22.16
C ALA A 61 6.18 6.69 -21.09
N ALA A 62 6.55 5.48 -20.68
CA ALA A 62 5.88 4.73 -19.62
C ALA A 62 6.03 5.43 -18.26
N ALA A 63 7.23 5.92 -17.94
CA ALA A 63 7.47 6.64 -16.68
C ALA A 63 6.67 7.95 -16.58
N VAL A 64 6.55 8.69 -17.68
CA VAL A 64 5.71 9.91 -17.74
C VAL A 64 4.24 9.57 -17.59
N ALA A 65 3.75 8.58 -18.34
CA ALA A 65 2.35 8.15 -18.24
C ALA A 65 1.98 7.66 -16.83
N TYR A 66 2.90 6.97 -16.16
CA TYR A 66 2.72 6.58 -14.76
C TYR A 66 2.62 7.79 -13.83
N ALA A 67 3.48 8.80 -13.99
CA ALA A 67 3.43 10.02 -13.18
C ALA A 67 2.11 10.79 -13.40
N ASP A 68 1.71 10.98 -14.65
CA ASP A 68 0.45 11.65 -15.00
C ASP A 68 -0.77 10.90 -14.45
N TRP A 69 -0.75 9.58 -14.53
CA TRP A 69 -1.78 8.73 -13.94
C TRP A 69 -1.81 8.88 -12.42
N LEU A 70 -0.65 8.82 -11.75
CA LEU A 70 -0.56 8.95 -10.30
C LEU A 70 -1.14 10.28 -9.82
N ASP A 71 -0.77 11.39 -10.46
CA ASP A 71 -1.25 12.73 -10.14
C ASP A 71 -2.78 12.83 -10.30
N LYS A 72 -3.31 12.28 -11.40
CA LYS A 72 -4.77 12.26 -11.65
C LYS A 72 -5.51 11.41 -10.62
N GLN A 73 -4.96 10.27 -10.23
CA GLN A 73 -5.61 9.31 -9.34
C GLN A 73 -5.38 9.58 -7.84
N TRP A 74 -4.47 10.50 -7.49
CA TRP A 74 -4.03 10.76 -6.12
C TRP A 74 -5.16 10.93 -5.09
N PRO A 75 -6.25 11.68 -5.37
CA PRO A 75 -7.33 11.84 -4.39
C PRO A 75 -7.97 10.50 -3.97
N ARG A 76 -8.15 9.59 -4.92
CA ARG A 76 -8.74 8.27 -4.67
C ARG A 76 -7.76 7.34 -3.97
N ILE A 77 -6.49 7.36 -4.38
CA ILE A 77 -5.40 6.59 -3.75
C ILE A 77 -5.31 6.97 -2.28
N GLY A 78 -5.20 8.27 -1.97
CA GLY A 78 -5.08 8.73 -0.58
C GLY A 78 -6.32 8.40 0.26
N ALA A 79 -7.50 8.31 -0.33
CA ALA A 79 -8.69 7.88 0.40
C ALA A 79 -8.70 6.36 0.67
N ALA A 80 -8.26 5.54 -0.27
CA ALA A 80 -8.07 4.10 -0.05
C ALA A 80 -6.99 3.83 1.01
N GLU A 81 -5.87 4.57 0.95
CA GLU A 81 -4.80 4.50 1.94
C GLU A 81 -5.32 4.76 3.35
N ARG A 82 -6.09 5.83 3.56
CA ARG A 82 -6.68 6.17 4.86
C ARG A 82 -7.65 5.10 5.36
N ASP A 83 -8.52 4.59 4.49
CA ASP A 83 -9.49 3.56 4.86
C ASP A 83 -8.79 2.25 5.27
N LEU A 84 -7.80 1.82 4.49
CA LEU A 84 -7.03 0.60 4.78
C LEU A 84 -6.09 0.77 5.98
N SER A 85 -5.53 1.96 6.17
CA SER A 85 -4.73 2.29 7.37
C SER A 85 -5.57 2.14 8.64
N ARG A 86 -6.80 2.67 8.63
CA ARG A 86 -7.72 2.52 9.77
C ARG A 86 -8.15 1.08 9.97
N HIS A 87 -8.48 0.37 8.89
CA HIS A 87 -8.89 -1.02 8.95
C HIS A 87 -7.83 -1.94 9.57
N TYR A 88 -6.60 -1.89 9.05
CA TYR A 88 -5.55 -2.81 9.47
C TYR A 88 -4.77 -2.37 10.72
N TYR A 89 -4.67 -1.06 10.95
CA TYR A 89 -3.73 -0.52 11.92
C TYR A 89 -4.36 0.44 12.94
N ASP A 90 -5.65 0.78 12.80
CA ASP A 90 -6.33 1.75 13.67
C ASP A 90 -5.61 3.12 13.69
N ARG A 91 -5.11 3.52 12.51
CA ARG A 91 -4.37 4.78 12.28
C ARG A 91 -4.86 5.43 11.00
N ASP A 92 -4.80 6.75 10.94
CA ASP A 92 -5.20 7.47 9.71
C ASP A 92 -4.19 7.31 8.58
N GLN A 93 -2.92 7.07 8.89
CA GLN A 93 -1.85 6.88 7.91
C GLN A 93 -0.84 5.85 8.42
N VAL A 94 -0.41 4.99 7.51
CA VAL A 94 0.75 4.11 7.66
C VAL A 94 1.58 4.13 6.38
N PRO A 95 2.86 3.74 6.39
CA PRO A 95 3.61 3.58 5.14
C PRO A 95 2.87 2.66 4.16
N MET A 96 2.88 2.98 2.87
CA MET A 96 2.18 2.19 1.84
C MET A 96 2.58 0.71 1.87
N GLU A 97 3.85 0.42 2.18
CA GLU A 97 4.39 -0.94 2.27
C GLU A 97 3.75 -1.73 3.41
N ALA A 98 3.23 -1.06 4.45
CA ALA A 98 2.46 -1.73 5.50
C ALA A 98 1.15 -2.29 4.94
N ILE A 99 0.42 -1.48 4.16
CA ILE A 99 -0.83 -1.92 3.50
C ILE A 99 -0.53 -3.05 2.51
N ASP A 100 0.55 -2.94 1.72
CA ASP A 100 0.98 -4.02 0.82
C ASP A 100 1.21 -5.34 1.55
N ARG A 101 1.86 -5.30 2.72
CA ARG A 101 2.09 -6.47 3.57
C ARG A 101 0.81 -7.03 4.16
N ALA A 102 -0.10 -6.18 4.63
CA ALA A 102 -1.41 -6.61 5.17
C ALA A 102 -2.24 -7.36 4.11
N LEU A 103 -2.12 -6.95 2.85
CA LEU A 103 -2.74 -7.58 1.69
C LEU A 103 -1.92 -8.72 1.07
N ASN A 104 -0.76 -9.05 1.64
CA ASN A 104 0.14 -10.09 1.11
C ASN A 104 0.52 -9.88 -0.38
N LEU A 105 0.74 -8.62 -0.78
CA LEU A 105 1.14 -8.27 -2.14
C LEU A 105 2.65 -8.50 -2.33
N LYS A 106 3.04 -8.96 -3.53
CA LYS A 106 4.45 -9.16 -3.88
C LYS A 106 5.18 -7.81 -3.87
N PRO A 107 6.38 -7.69 -3.28
CA PRO A 107 7.09 -6.42 -3.23
C PRO A 107 7.78 -6.02 -4.55
N VAL A 108 7.92 -6.95 -5.49
CA VAL A 108 8.67 -6.76 -6.74
C VAL A 108 8.01 -7.52 -7.89
N LEU A 109 8.23 -7.02 -9.11
CA LEU A 109 7.95 -7.72 -10.35
C LEU A 109 9.08 -8.71 -10.65
N ASP A 110 8.71 -9.97 -10.87
CA ASP A 110 9.60 -11.11 -11.15
C ASP A 110 9.53 -11.59 -12.61
N GLN A 111 9.12 -10.71 -13.53
CA GLN A 111 8.94 -11.01 -14.95
C GLN A 111 10.27 -10.95 -15.72
N PRO A 112 10.43 -11.75 -16.80
CA PRO A 112 11.56 -11.63 -17.72
C PRO A 112 11.64 -10.23 -18.36
N ASP A 113 12.85 -9.82 -18.75
CA ASP A 113 13.12 -8.47 -19.28
C ASP A 113 12.30 -8.15 -20.54
N GLU A 114 12.13 -9.12 -21.44
CA GLU A 114 11.30 -9.00 -22.65
C GLU A 114 9.83 -8.70 -22.30
N ALA A 115 9.25 -9.47 -21.37
CA ALA A 115 7.87 -9.28 -20.92
C ALA A 115 7.68 -7.93 -20.20
N LEU A 116 8.69 -7.48 -19.45
CA LEU A 116 8.70 -6.13 -18.88
C LEU A 116 8.77 -5.05 -19.96
N GLY A 117 9.54 -5.27 -21.03
CA GLY A 117 9.61 -4.38 -22.19
C GLY A 117 8.25 -4.17 -22.84
N ASP A 118 7.53 -5.26 -23.13
CA ASP A 118 6.19 -5.20 -23.73
C ASP A 118 5.18 -4.51 -22.81
N ALA A 119 5.25 -4.79 -21.51
CA ALA A 119 4.40 -4.14 -20.51
C ALA A 119 4.69 -2.63 -20.42
N CYS A 120 5.95 -2.22 -20.47
CA CYS A 120 6.33 -0.81 -20.47
C CYS A 120 5.92 -0.10 -21.76
N ALA A 121 6.09 -0.73 -22.92
CA ALA A 121 5.69 -0.18 -24.21
C ALA A 121 4.19 0.10 -24.28
N SER A 122 3.37 -0.78 -23.70
CA SER A 122 1.90 -0.65 -23.69
C SER A 122 1.35 0.15 -22.51
N LEU A 123 2.17 0.50 -21.50
CA LEU A 123 1.70 1.15 -20.27
C LEU A 123 0.93 2.46 -20.52
N PRO A 124 1.37 3.38 -21.40
CA PRO A 124 0.65 4.63 -21.62
C PRO A 124 -0.78 4.42 -22.14
N GLU A 125 -0.96 3.54 -23.10
CA GLU A 125 -2.28 3.17 -23.62
C GLU A 125 -3.11 2.50 -22.53
N ALA A 126 -2.52 1.54 -21.80
CA ALA A 126 -3.20 0.85 -20.72
C ALA A 126 -3.76 1.82 -19.67
N LEU A 127 -2.95 2.76 -19.16
CA LEU A 127 -3.38 3.72 -18.12
C LEU A 127 -4.43 4.73 -18.58
N SER A 128 -4.65 4.86 -19.90
CA SER A 128 -5.73 5.68 -20.46
C SER A 128 -7.10 4.99 -20.42
N ALA A 129 -7.14 3.66 -20.25
CA ALA A 129 -8.37 2.89 -20.25
C ALA A 129 -9.20 3.11 -18.98
N GLU A 130 -10.53 3.06 -19.10
CA GLU A 130 -11.47 3.31 -18.00
C GLU A 130 -11.24 2.42 -16.76
N ARG A 131 -10.71 1.21 -16.95
CA ARG A 131 -10.41 0.27 -15.85
C ARG A 131 -9.32 0.77 -14.89
N TYR A 132 -8.54 1.78 -15.27
CA TYR A 132 -7.53 2.43 -14.43
C TYR A 132 -7.97 3.81 -13.92
N ASP A 133 -9.20 4.24 -14.18
CA ASP A 133 -9.83 5.32 -13.44
C ASP A 133 -10.30 4.76 -12.08
N LEU A 134 -9.59 5.12 -11.01
CA LEU A 134 -9.79 4.53 -9.70
C LEU A 134 -11.08 5.00 -9.04
N GLU A 135 -11.53 6.23 -9.32
CA GLU A 135 -12.80 6.71 -8.80
C GLU A 135 -13.94 5.97 -9.48
N ARG A 136 -13.90 5.80 -10.81
CA ARG A 136 -14.87 4.97 -11.52
C ARG A 136 -14.86 3.53 -11.01
N PHE A 137 -13.68 2.91 -10.90
CA PHE A 137 -13.52 1.55 -10.38
C PHE A 137 -14.20 1.40 -9.00
N TYR A 138 -13.94 2.34 -8.09
CA TYR A 138 -14.52 2.34 -6.75
C TYR A 138 -16.06 2.39 -6.80
N GLN A 139 -16.61 3.32 -7.58
CA GLN A 139 -18.05 3.52 -7.69
C GLN A 139 -18.75 2.33 -8.37
N ASP A 140 -18.15 1.75 -9.40
CA ASP A 140 -18.69 0.57 -10.09
C ASP A 140 -18.75 -0.65 -9.15
N LYS A 141 -17.70 -0.87 -8.37
CA LYS A 141 -17.62 -2.02 -7.46
C LYS A 141 -18.54 -1.92 -6.26
N LEU A 142 -18.90 -0.71 -5.82
CA LEU A 142 -19.90 -0.52 -4.77
C LEU A 142 -21.35 -0.71 -5.23
N ARG A 143 -21.61 -0.67 -6.55
CA ARG A 143 -22.95 -0.86 -7.12
C ARG A 143 -23.27 -2.31 -7.47
N GLN A 144 -22.26 -3.16 -7.54
CA GLN A 144 -22.38 -4.60 -7.79
C GLN A 144 -22.72 -5.33 -6.49
#